data_AF-A0A7S2C1L3-F1
#
_entry.id   AF-A0A7S2C1L3-F1
#
_cell.length_a   1.000
_cell.length_b   1.000
_cell.length_c   1.000
_cell.angle_alpha   90.00
_cell.angle_beta   90.00
_cell.angle_gamma   90.00
#
_symmetry.space_group_name_H-M   'P 1'
#
loop_
_entity.id
_entity.type
_entity.pdbx_description
1 polymer ?
#
loop_
_entity_poly.entity_id
_entity_poly.type
_entity_poly.pdbx_seq_one_letter_code
_entity_poly.pdbx_strand_id
1 'polypeptide(L)'
;SYLDYIKSWKIYGSSYYFAEPQNNRDFPPEVVLAINAKGVLVVDPETKEFLKEFPYSQVVTWGHSANSFVVVTGNMVRQTKVYFKTDQGKEMNNIVRCYVEHLMGGSTEGGGASEA
;
A
#
# COMPACT_ATOMS: atom_id res chain seq x y z
N SER A 1 14.87 23.11 -10.72
CA SER A 1 14.93 22.17 -11.86
C SER A 1 13.61 21.41 -11.96
N TYR A 2 13.29 20.77 -13.11
CA TYR A 2 12.08 19.94 -13.28
C TYR A 2 12.00 18.84 -12.20
N LEU A 3 13.13 18.18 -11.91
CA LEU A 3 13.20 17.12 -10.90
C LEU A 3 12.87 17.61 -9.49
N ASP A 4 13.30 18.82 -9.12
CA ASP A 4 13.00 19.37 -7.79
C ASP A 4 11.51 19.64 -7.62
N TYR A 5 10.86 20.10 -8.70
CA TYR A 5 9.42 20.34 -8.72
C TYR A 5 8.64 19.03 -8.54
N ILE A 6 8.92 18.00 -9.34
CA ILE A 6 8.18 16.74 -9.26
C ILE A 6 8.49 15.94 -7.98
N LYS A 7 9.69 16.07 -7.40
CA LYS A 7 10.06 15.44 -6.11
C LYS A 7 9.20 15.92 -4.95
N SER A 8 8.60 17.11 -5.05
CA SER A 8 7.67 17.63 -4.04
C SER A 8 6.35 16.86 -4.01
N TRP A 9 5.99 16.16 -5.09
CA TRP A 9 4.74 15.44 -5.19
C TRP A 9 4.73 14.19 -4.32
N LYS A 10 3.57 13.92 -3.72
CA LYS A 10 3.36 12.78 -2.84
C LYS A 10 3.60 11.42 -3.52
N ILE A 11 3.29 11.36 -4.80
CA ILE A 11 3.34 10.16 -5.65
C ILE A 11 4.68 10.00 -6.39
N TYR A 12 5.63 10.90 -6.16
CA TYR A 12 6.93 10.79 -6.81
C TYR A 12 7.63 9.49 -6.42
N GLY A 13 8.16 8.78 -7.43
CA GLY A 13 8.85 7.51 -7.23
C GLY A 13 7.92 6.35 -6.82
N SER A 14 6.62 6.45 -7.08
CA SER A 14 5.67 5.36 -6.85
C SER A 14 5.69 4.32 -7.96
N SER A 15 5.51 3.06 -7.58
CA SER A 15 4.97 2.01 -8.44
C SER A 15 3.44 2.02 -8.33
N TYR A 16 2.73 1.82 -9.44
CA TYR A 16 1.27 1.97 -9.53
C TYR A 16 0.61 0.66 -9.93
N TYR A 17 -0.45 0.28 -9.21
CA TYR A 17 -1.19 -0.96 -9.43
C TYR A 17 -2.70 -0.68 -9.43
N PHE A 18 -3.42 -1.15 -10.44
CA PHE A 18 -4.88 -1.15 -10.41
C PHE A 18 -5.39 -2.27 -9.51
N ALA A 19 -6.40 -1.98 -8.70
CA ALA A 19 -7.02 -2.98 -7.84
C ALA A 19 -8.46 -2.62 -7.48
N GLU A 20 -9.27 -3.62 -7.13
CA GLU A 20 -10.64 -3.43 -6.67
C GLU A 20 -10.69 -3.57 -5.14
N PRO A 21 -11.07 -2.53 -4.38
CA PRO A 21 -11.22 -2.63 -2.93
C PRO A 21 -12.32 -3.62 -2.55
N GLN A 22 -12.04 -4.54 -1.63
CA GLN A 22 -13.02 -5.49 -1.12
C GLN A 22 -13.58 -5.01 0.21
N ASN A 23 -14.90 -5.15 0.38
CA ASN A 23 -15.64 -4.92 1.63
C ASN A 23 -15.52 -3.51 2.22
N ASN A 24 -15.30 -2.47 1.41
CA ASN A 24 -15.32 -1.10 1.88
C ASN A 24 -16.13 -0.19 0.94
N ARG A 25 -17.25 0.36 1.44
CA ARG A 25 -18.15 1.24 0.67
C ARG A 25 -17.58 2.65 0.48
N ASP A 26 -16.48 2.97 1.13
CA ASP A 26 -15.85 4.29 1.08
C ASP A 26 -14.98 4.50 -0.17
N PHE A 27 -14.78 3.45 -0.98
CA PHE A 27 -13.96 3.51 -2.20
C PHE A 27 -14.77 3.30 -3.47
N PRO A 28 -14.34 3.88 -4.60
CA PRO A 28 -14.88 3.53 -5.91
C PRO A 28 -14.57 2.05 -6.26
N PRO A 29 -15.24 1.48 -7.27
CA PRO A 29 -15.07 0.08 -7.65
C PRO A 29 -13.63 -0.30 -8.03
N GLU A 30 -12.87 0.64 -8.59
CA GLU A 30 -11.47 0.47 -8.97
C GLU A 30 -10.66 1.64 -8.41
N VAL A 31 -9.48 1.33 -7.87
CA VAL A 31 -8.52 2.31 -7.35
C VAL A 31 -7.13 2.04 -7.91
N VAL A 32 -6.27 3.05 -7.85
CA VAL A 32 -4.83 2.89 -8.09
C VAL A 32 -4.09 2.92 -6.76
N LEU A 33 -3.33 1.86 -6.50
CA LEU A 33 -2.41 1.78 -5.38
C LEU A 33 -1.04 2.30 -5.82
N ALA A 34 -0.66 3.45 -5.27
CA ALA A 34 0.66 4.03 -5.48
C ALA A 34 1.56 3.70 -4.29
N ILE A 35 2.55 2.84 -4.49
CA ILE A 35 3.47 2.35 -3.45
C ILE A 35 4.82 3.04 -3.62
N ASN A 36 5.28 3.77 -2.61
CA ASN A 36 6.57 4.46 -2.62
C ASN A 36 7.25 4.45 -1.25
N ALA A 37 8.41 5.10 -1.15
CA ALA A 37 9.21 5.16 0.07
C ALA A 37 8.49 5.72 1.31
N LYS A 38 7.34 6.40 1.16
CA LYS A 38 6.56 6.92 2.29
C LYS A 38 5.48 5.94 2.76
N GLY A 39 4.99 5.07 1.89
CA GLY A 39 3.90 4.14 2.20
C GLY A 39 3.08 3.73 0.98
N VAL A 40 1.86 3.27 1.25
CA VAL A 40 0.86 2.91 0.24
C VAL A 40 -0.21 4.00 0.18
N LEU A 41 -0.48 4.51 -1.02
CA LEU A 41 -1.51 5.51 -1.28
C LEU A 41 -2.63 4.88 -2.11
N VAL A 42 -3.88 5.15 -1.76
CA VAL A 42 -5.06 4.80 -2.55
C VAL A 42 -5.50 6.04 -3.31
N VAL A 43 -5.52 5.95 -4.63
CA VAL A 43 -5.82 7.07 -5.53
C VAL A 43 -7.04 6.71 -6.37
N ASP A 44 -7.95 7.66 -6.52
CA ASP A 44 -9.05 7.56 -7.48
C ASP A 44 -8.50 7.71 -8.91
N PRO A 45 -8.70 6.74 -9.81
CA PRO A 45 -8.18 6.81 -11.17
C PRO A 45 -8.86 7.88 -12.02
N GLU A 46 -10.09 8.29 -11.71
CA GLU A 46 -10.85 9.29 -12.45
C GLU A 46 -10.55 10.69 -11.93
N THR A 47 -10.76 10.93 -10.63
CA THR A 47 -10.63 12.26 -10.02
C THR A 47 -9.19 12.63 -9.67
N LYS A 48 -8.28 11.64 -9.62
CA LYS A 48 -6.89 11.77 -9.15
C LYS A 48 -6.77 12.18 -7.67
N GLU A 49 -7.85 12.08 -6.91
CA GLU A 49 -7.85 12.37 -5.48
C GLU A 49 -7.17 11.28 -4.66
N PHE A 50 -6.51 11.69 -3.57
CA PHE A 50 -5.92 10.77 -2.60
C PHE A 50 -6.98 10.33 -1.58
N LEU A 51 -7.54 9.13 -1.78
CA LEU A 51 -8.64 8.60 -0.98
C LEU A 51 -8.17 8.11 0.40
N LYS A 52 -6.99 7.48 0.45
CA LYS A 52 -6.44 6.92 1.69
C LYS A 52 -4.93 6.80 1.63
N GLU A 53 -4.31 6.81 2.80
CA GLU A 53 -2.87 6.71 2.96
C GLU A 53 -2.54 5.74 4.08
N PHE A 54 -1.55 4.90 3.83
CA PHE A 54 -1.02 3.93 4.78
C PHE A 54 0.49 4.17 4.90
N PRO A 55 0.92 5.14 5.72
CA PRO A 55 2.33 5.37 6.00
C PRO A 55 2.94 4.14 6.67
N TYR A 56 4.18 3.78 6.31
CA TYR A 56 4.81 2.58 6.89
C TYR A 56 4.93 2.61 8.41
N SER A 57 5.00 3.79 9.03
CA SER A 57 5.00 3.96 10.48
C SER A 57 3.69 3.54 11.17
N GLN A 58 2.60 3.35 10.41
CA GLN A 58 1.28 2.94 10.91
C GLN A 58 0.84 1.58 10.35
N VAL A 59 1.64 0.97 9.46
CA VAL A 59 1.37 -0.36 8.91
C VAL A 59 1.74 -1.39 9.98
N VAL A 60 0.75 -2.13 10.44
CA VAL A 60 0.92 -3.23 11.40
C VAL A 60 1.37 -4.50 10.67
N THR A 61 0.72 -4.81 9.56
CA THR A 61 1.07 -5.95 8.70
C THR A 61 0.49 -5.76 7.30
N TRP A 62 1.05 -6.46 6.33
CA TRP A 62 0.54 -6.56 4.96
C TRP A 62 0.67 -8.01 4.51
N GLY A 63 0.00 -8.37 3.42
CA GLY A 63 0.09 -9.71 2.87
C GLY A 63 -0.55 -9.80 1.50
N HIS A 64 -0.47 -10.97 0.91
CA HIS A 64 -1.08 -11.25 -0.39
C HIS A 64 -1.56 -12.70 -0.46
N SER A 65 -2.48 -12.95 -1.39
CA SER A 65 -2.79 -14.27 -1.92
C SER A 65 -2.68 -14.21 -3.45
N ALA A 66 -3.05 -15.29 -4.15
CA ALA A 66 -3.01 -15.31 -5.61
C ALA A 66 -3.80 -14.16 -6.26
N ASN A 67 -4.92 -13.76 -5.66
CA ASN A 67 -5.86 -12.78 -6.23
C ASN A 67 -6.15 -11.60 -5.28
N SER A 68 -5.32 -11.39 -4.25
CA SER A 68 -5.53 -10.29 -3.33
C SER A 68 -4.25 -9.75 -2.71
N PHE A 69 -4.33 -8.49 -2.30
CA PHE A 69 -3.35 -7.80 -1.46
C PHE A 69 -4.08 -7.17 -0.27
N VAL A 70 -3.47 -7.22 0.91
CA VAL A 70 -4.07 -6.69 2.14
C VAL A 70 -3.09 -5.78 2.86
N VAL A 71 -3.60 -4.66 3.37
CA VAL A 71 -2.87 -3.77 4.29
C VAL A 71 -3.68 -3.62 5.56
N VAL A 72 -3.01 -3.81 6.70
CA VAL A 72 -3.56 -3.58 8.03
C VAL A 72 -2.80 -2.43 8.67
N THR A 73 -3.52 -1.38 9.06
CA THR A 73 -2.96 -0.19 9.72
C THR A 73 -3.64 0.08 11.04
N GLY A 74 -2.99 0.85 11.92
CA GLY A 74 -3.55 1.28 13.19
C GLY A 74 -2.77 0.75 14.39
N ASN A 75 -3.46 0.61 15.53
CA ASN A 75 -2.86 0.14 16.78
C ASN A 75 -3.60 -1.08 17.33
N MET A 76 -3.19 -1.59 18.49
CA MET A 76 -3.82 -2.76 19.12
C MET A 76 -5.33 -2.59 19.39
N VAL A 77 -5.83 -1.35 19.47
CA VAL A 77 -7.22 -1.04 19.85
C VAL A 77 -8.10 -0.75 18.63
N ARG A 78 -7.55 -0.14 17.57
CA ARG A 78 -8.26 0.17 16.33
C ARG A 78 -7.39 -0.16 15.14
N GLN A 79 -7.70 -1.27 14.49
CA GLN A 79 -7.10 -1.68 13.22
C GLN A 79 -8.03 -1.37 12.05
N THR A 80 -7.47 -0.79 11.00
CA THR A 80 -8.12 -0.65 9.69
C THR A 80 -7.50 -1.68 8.76
N LYS A 81 -8.32 -2.62 8.29
CA LYS A 81 -7.90 -3.68 7.36
C LYS A 81 -8.59 -3.45 6.03
N VAL A 82 -7.79 -3.32 4.96
CA VAL A 82 -8.31 -3.13 3.60
C VAL A 82 -7.74 -4.21 2.71
N TYR A 83 -8.63 -4.89 2.00
CA TYR A 83 -8.31 -5.89 1.00
C TYR A 83 -8.49 -5.29 -0.39
N PHE A 84 -7.61 -5.68 -1.30
CA PHE A 84 -7.63 -5.26 -2.69
C PHE A 84 -7.55 -6.50 -3.55
N LYS A 85 -8.51 -6.70 -4.44
CA LYS A 85 -8.46 -7.75 -5.46
C LYS A 85 -7.50 -7.32 -6.55
N THR A 86 -6.49 -8.15 -6.82
CA THR A 86 -5.43 -7.91 -7.80
C THR A 86 -4.66 -9.20 -8.04
N ASP A 87 -4.13 -9.40 -9.24
CA ASP A 87 -3.22 -10.47 -9.62
C ASP A 87 -1.73 -10.09 -9.37
N GLN A 88 -1.46 -8.83 -9.05
CA GLN A 88 -0.10 -8.31 -8.80
C GLN A 88 0.27 -8.29 -7.31
N GLY A 89 -0.50 -8.97 -6.45
CA GLY A 89 -0.33 -8.94 -5.00
C GLY A 89 1.07 -9.34 -4.51
N LYS A 90 1.71 -10.30 -5.19
CA LYS A 90 3.10 -10.74 -4.90
C LYS A 90 4.12 -9.63 -5.12
N GLU A 91 3.99 -8.89 -6.22
CA GLU A 91 4.89 -7.79 -6.56
C GLU A 91 4.75 -6.63 -5.54
N MET A 92 3.50 -6.26 -5.26
CA MET A 92 3.17 -5.23 -4.27
C MET A 92 3.71 -5.60 -2.88
N ASN A 93 3.53 -6.85 -2.46
CA ASN A 93 4.06 -7.38 -1.21
C ASN A 93 5.59 -7.27 -1.14
N ASN A 94 6.29 -7.59 -2.23
CA ASN A 94 7.74 -7.50 -2.29
C ASN A 94 8.23 -6.06 -2.17
N ILE A 95 7.59 -5.12 -2.86
CA ILE A 95 7.97 -3.70 -2.80
C ILE A 95 7.75 -3.13 -1.41
N VAL A 96 6.58 -3.40 -0.80
CA VAL A 96 6.30 -2.98 0.58
C VAL A 96 7.32 -3.58 1.55
N ARG A 97 7.62 -4.87 1.42
CA ARG A 97 8.64 -5.54 2.24
C ARG A 97 10.00 -4.85 2.11
N CYS A 98 10.47 -4.61 0.89
CA CYS A 98 11.75 -3.94 0.65
C CYS A 98 11.81 -2.56 1.29
N TYR A 99 10.74 -1.75 1.20
CA TYR A 99 10.71 -0.43 1.84
C TYR A 99 10.70 -0.53 3.36
N VAL A 100 9.90 -1.43 3.94
CA VAL A 100 9.84 -1.60 5.40
C VAL A 100 11.17 -2.11 5.94
N GLU A 101 11.79 -3.11 5.30
CA GLU A 101 13.11 -3.64 5.69
C GLU A 101 14.19 -2.54 5.62
N HIS A 102 14.19 -1.73 4.56
CA HIS A 102 15.15 -0.64 4.39
C HIS A 102 14.96 0.50 5.41
N LEU A 103 13.72 0.89 5.68
CA LEU A 103 13.41 2.02 6.56
C LEU A 103 13.49 1.67 8.04
N MET A 104 13.18 0.42 8.41
CA MET A 104 13.14 -0.03 9.80
C MET A 104 14.40 -0.77 10.26
N GLY A 105 15.46 -0.82 9.43
CA GLY A 105 16.81 -1.17 9.89
C GLY A 105 17.12 -2.67 10.03
N GLY A 106 16.37 -3.55 9.36
CA GLY A 106 16.72 -4.98 9.26
C GLY A 106 16.32 -5.85 10.47
N SER A 107 15.69 -6.99 10.16
CA SER A 107 15.28 -8.07 11.07
C SER A 107 13.98 -7.88 11.86
N THR A 108 12.85 -7.68 11.17
CA THR A 108 11.59 -8.28 11.64
C THR A 108 11.42 -9.64 10.99
N GLU A 109 11.94 -10.70 11.63
CA GLU A 109 11.37 -12.04 11.49
C GLU A 109 9.97 -12.03 12.14
N GLY A 110 8.98 -11.46 11.45
CA GLY A 110 7.64 -11.34 12.03
C GLY A 110 6.72 -10.49 11.18
N GLY A 111 6.17 -11.06 10.11
CA GLY A 111 5.04 -10.46 9.40
C GLY A 111 4.94 -10.76 7.90
N GLY A 112 5.93 -11.43 7.32
CA GLY A 112 6.02 -11.69 5.89
C GLY A 112 5.75 -13.13 5.48
N ALA A 113 4.75 -13.80 6.04
CA ALA A 113 4.24 -15.07 5.51
C ALA A 113 2.87 -15.40 6.10
N SER A 114 1.82 -15.06 5.38
CA SER A 114 0.60 -15.84 5.44
C SER A 114 0.05 -15.88 4.03
N GLU A 115 0.57 -16.82 3.24
CA GLU A 115 -0.25 -17.43 2.20
C GLU A 115 -1.41 -18.10 2.95
N ALA A 116 -2.62 -17.60 2.73
CA ALA A 116 -3.86 -18.29 3.08
C ALA A 116 -4.48 -18.81 1.78
#